data_AF-A0A1Z2SLM7-F1
#
_entry.id   AF-A0A1Z2SLM7-F1
#
_cell.length_a   1.000
_cell.length_b   1.000
_cell.length_c   1.000
_cell.angle_alpha   90.00
_cell.angle_beta   90.00
_cell.angle_gamma   90.00
#
_symmetry.space_group_name_H-M   'P 1'
#
loop_
_entity.id
_entity.type
_entity.pdbx_description
1 polymer ?
#
loop_
_entity_poly.entity_id
_entity_poly.type
_entity_poly.pdbx_seq_one_letter_code
_entity_poly.pdbx_strand_id
1 'polypeptide(L)'
;MNQIIKSLLIYVTVFSYESFAATVDDGITQFNQMQYKQAQAVFEPLVKQGNARAMFWLGVTQFRTGEQFKAGHTLLKSAEAGNPWAMLMMSPEDNGYCGYLGWPCDPSWRDKAFSTLQVLADQGNGNAICTLLYRKGKPWWTYVPILNKQRGGELAEKGVKNGWYSMASCGIPMSIEKKVELLQYVAAQGYAPAMVELYYIDYRDEYNIKNSSDFLKESLRLGYPSSVENLLYNARRKYFKINELSDFRNMTEKEKLGLEDVYYYSLIGKEFGLNNIILNMNKPVKNSEGVFVLVSLLSSEEQLSIEEKAKKFLGQVKPNLFLSESSNMNALLNP
;
A
#
# COMPACT_ATOMS: atom_id res chain seq x y z
N MET A 1 1.22 70.16 36.96
CA MET A 1 2.00 70.61 35.79
C MET A 1 2.82 69.41 35.32
N ASN A 2 2.39 68.85 34.17
CA ASN A 2 3.08 68.02 33.18
C ASN A 2 4.10 66.95 33.60
N GLN A 3 4.17 65.76 33.00
CA GLN A 3 3.39 64.97 32.04
C GLN A 3 4.20 63.65 31.93
N ILE A 4 3.52 62.51 31.84
CA ILE A 4 3.73 61.43 30.84
C ILE A 4 5.19 60.95 30.62
N ILE A 5 5.48 59.68 30.91
CA ILE A 5 5.61 58.62 29.88
C ILE A 5 5.73 57.26 30.59
N LYS A 6 4.73 56.42 30.31
CA LYS A 6 4.69 54.99 30.57
C LYS A 6 5.69 54.29 29.64
N SER A 7 6.55 53.44 30.18
CA SER A 7 7.22 52.39 29.39
C SER A 7 6.92 51.04 30.01
N LEU A 8 5.79 50.47 29.59
CA LEU A 8 5.46 49.07 29.79
C LEU A 8 6.15 48.31 28.65
N LEU A 9 7.33 47.73 28.92
CA LEU A 9 7.99 46.83 28.00
C LEU A 9 7.23 45.50 28.01
N ILE A 10 6.29 45.34 27.08
CA ILE A 10 5.64 44.06 26.78
C ILE A 10 6.66 43.24 25.98
N TYR A 11 7.33 42.30 26.64
CA TYR A 11 8.05 41.23 25.97
C TYR A 11 7.02 40.33 25.29
N VAL A 12 6.71 40.60 24.03
CA VAL A 12 6.03 39.64 23.16
C VAL A 12 7.06 38.59 22.78
N THR A 13 7.15 37.52 23.58
CA THR A 13 7.76 36.27 23.13
C THR A 13 6.88 35.74 22.01
N VAL A 14 7.26 36.04 20.76
CA VAL A 14 6.74 35.35 19.59
C VAL A 14 7.22 33.91 19.72
N PHE A 15 6.36 33.05 20.28
CA PHE A 15 6.45 31.62 19.99
C PHE A 15 6.12 31.50 18.50
N SER A 16 7.15 31.59 17.66
CA SER A 16 7.11 31.07 16.31
C SER A 16 6.91 29.57 16.47
N TYR A 17 5.65 29.13 16.46
CA TYR A 17 5.34 27.80 15.98
C TYR A 17 5.95 27.77 14.58
N GLU A 18 7.09 27.10 14.43
CA GLU A 18 7.57 26.71 13.12
C GLU A 18 6.43 25.87 12.52
N SER A 19 5.60 26.51 11.70
CA SER A 19 4.70 25.79 10.82
C SER A 19 5.62 25.07 9.85
N PHE A 20 6.01 23.84 10.19
CA PHE A 20 6.79 23.01 9.28
C PHE A 20 6.07 23.02 7.94
N ALA A 21 6.74 23.54 6.91
CA ALA A 21 6.17 23.58 5.58
C ALA A 21 5.92 22.12 5.16
N ALA A 22 4.67 21.83 4.76
CA ALA A 22 4.30 20.48 4.35
C ALA A 22 5.23 19.98 3.25
N THR A 23 5.69 18.74 3.39
CA THR A 23 6.60 18.07 2.47
C THR A 23 5.85 17.19 1.48
N VAL A 24 6.55 16.70 0.46
CA VAL A 24 5.97 15.70 -0.45
C VAL A 24 5.61 14.42 0.33
N ASP A 25 6.42 14.01 1.30
CA ASP A 25 6.19 12.79 2.07
C ASP A 25 4.97 12.89 3.01
N ASP A 26 4.63 14.10 3.48
CA ASP A 26 3.36 14.34 4.18
C ASP A 26 2.16 14.07 3.27
N GLY A 27 2.23 14.51 2.01
CA GLY A 27 1.20 14.25 1.02
C GLY A 27 1.11 12.77 0.64
N ILE A 28 2.25 12.08 0.50
CA ILE A 28 2.31 10.63 0.25
C ILE A 28 1.70 9.86 1.43
N THR A 29 1.94 10.30 2.66
CA THR A 29 1.32 9.71 3.85
C THR A 29 -0.21 9.82 3.79
N GLN A 30 -0.76 10.99 3.46
CA GLN A 30 -2.21 11.15 3.27
C GLN A 30 -2.74 10.29 2.12
N PHE A 31 -2.00 10.22 1.00
CA PHE A 31 -2.35 9.38 -0.15
C PHE A 31 -2.43 7.90 0.22
N ASN A 32 -1.40 7.40 0.90
CA ASN A 32 -1.36 6.01 1.37
C ASN A 32 -2.43 5.73 2.43
N GLN A 33 -2.89 6.74 3.18
CA GLN A 33 -4.04 6.64 4.07
C GLN A 33 -5.41 6.77 3.36
N MET A 34 -5.41 6.79 2.03
CA MET A 34 -6.60 6.99 1.18
C MET A 34 -7.32 8.32 1.45
N GLN A 35 -6.63 9.27 2.10
CA GLN A 35 -7.10 10.62 2.39
C GLN A 35 -6.78 11.52 1.19
N TYR A 36 -7.34 11.18 0.02
CA TYR A 36 -6.94 11.78 -1.26
C TYR A 36 -7.18 13.29 -1.32
N LYS A 37 -8.26 13.79 -0.71
CA LYS A 37 -8.52 15.24 -0.65
C LYS A 37 -7.45 15.99 0.14
N GLN A 38 -7.03 15.41 1.27
CA GLN A 38 -5.96 15.95 2.10
C GLN A 38 -4.62 15.85 1.37
N ALA A 39 -4.36 14.74 0.67
CA ALA A 39 -3.16 14.57 -0.16
C ALA A 39 -3.09 15.64 -1.27
N GLN A 40 -4.18 15.89 -2.00
CA GLN A 40 -4.26 16.96 -3.00
C GLN A 40 -3.94 18.33 -2.39
N ALA A 41 -4.52 18.66 -1.23
CA ALA A 41 -4.28 19.92 -0.55
C ALA A 41 -2.82 20.12 -0.13
N VAL A 42 -2.08 19.03 0.16
CA VAL A 42 -0.63 19.07 0.42
C VAL A 42 0.17 19.24 -0.87
N PHE A 43 -0.18 18.51 -1.94
CA PHE A 43 0.60 18.55 -3.18
C PHE A 43 0.43 19.85 -3.96
N GLU A 44 -0.76 20.45 -3.99
CA GLU A 44 -1.04 21.63 -4.81
C GLU A 44 -0.09 22.82 -4.56
N PRO A 45 0.19 23.25 -3.31
CA PRO A 45 1.18 24.29 -3.05
C PRO A 45 2.60 23.92 -3.53
N LEU A 46 3.01 22.67 -3.37
CA LEU A 46 4.33 22.17 -3.79
C LEU A 46 4.47 22.14 -5.32
N VAL A 47 3.39 21.81 -6.02
CA VAL A 47 3.31 21.86 -7.48
C VAL A 47 3.46 23.30 -7.99
N LYS A 48 2.86 24.29 -7.32
CA LYS A 48 3.03 25.72 -7.67
C LYS A 48 4.48 26.19 -7.52
N GLN A 49 5.27 25.52 -6.68
CA GLN A 49 6.71 25.78 -6.52
C GLN A 49 7.58 25.02 -7.53
N GLY A 50 6.98 24.30 -8.48
CA GLY A 50 7.71 23.54 -9.50
C GLY A 50 8.22 22.17 -9.04
N ASN A 51 7.75 21.65 -7.90
CA ASN A 51 8.22 20.36 -7.39
C ASN A 51 7.71 19.19 -8.27
N ALA A 52 8.62 18.61 -9.06
CA ALA A 52 8.30 17.50 -9.97
C ALA A 52 7.81 16.23 -9.24
N ARG A 53 8.27 15.95 -8.01
CA ARG A 53 7.81 14.80 -7.22
C ARG A 53 6.38 15.01 -6.71
N ALA A 54 6.04 16.22 -6.30
CA ALA A 54 4.67 16.59 -5.94
C ALA A 54 3.73 16.54 -7.14
N MET A 55 4.18 16.96 -8.33
CA MET A 55 3.39 16.86 -9.57
C MET A 55 3.02 15.41 -9.88
N PHE A 56 3.99 14.50 -9.78
CA PHE A 56 3.75 13.07 -9.95
C PHE A 56 2.66 12.57 -9.02
N TRP A 57 2.81 12.78 -7.70
CA TRP A 57 1.83 12.29 -6.73
C TRP A 57 0.47 13.00 -6.83
N LEU A 58 0.42 14.27 -7.22
CA LEU A 58 -0.82 14.96 -7.54
C LEU A 58 -1.52 14.30 -8.72
N GLY A 59 -0.78 13.99 -9.80
CA GLY A 59 -1.31 13.29 -10.97
C GLY A 59 -1.88 11.91 -10.62
N VAL A 60 -1.14 11.12 -9.82
CA VAL A 60 -1.62 9.82 -9.30
C VAL A 60 -2.90 10.00 -8.45
N THR A 61 -2.94 11.02 -7.60
CA THR A 61 -4.11 11.30 -6.74
C THR A 61 -5.33 11.73 -7.56
N GLN A 62 -5.15 12.56 -8.59
CA GLN A 62 -6.19 12.95 -9.53
C GLN A 62 -6.78 11.73 -10.25
N PHE A 63 -5.93 10.79 -10.66
CA PHE A 63 -6.39 9.56 -11.31
C PHE A 63 -7.36 8.77 -10.41
N ARG A 64 -6.96 8.56 -9.15
CA ARG A 64 -7.76 7.81 -8.16
C ARG A 64 -9.04 8.49 -7.73
N THR A 65 -9.15 9.79 -7.96
CA THR A 65 -10.34 10.58 -7.59
C THR A 65 -11.25 10.86 -8.78
N GLY A 66 -11.03 10.17 -9.91
CA GLY A 66 -11.86 10.28 -11.12
C GLY A 66 -11.47 11.44 -12.05
N GLU A 67 -10.45 12.22 -11.72
CA GLU A 67 -9.92 13.31 -12.55
C GLU A 67 -8.91 12.80 -13.60
N GLN A 68 -9.17 11.64 -14.21
CA GLN A 68 -8.21 10.88 -15.02
C GLN A 68 -7.67 11.66 -16.23
N PHE A 69 -8.48 12.50 -16.89
CA PHE A 69 -8.02 13.34 -18.00
C PHE A 69 -7.06 14.45 -17.54
N LYS A 70 -7.32 15.02 -16.35
CA LYS A 70 -6.44 16.03 -15.73
C LYS A 70 -5.15 15.39 -15.24
N ALA A 71 -5.22 14.17 -14.70
CA ALA A 71 -4.07 13.39 -14.26
C ALA A 71 -2.99 13.29 -15.35
N GLY A 72 -3.37 12.96 -16.59
CA GLY A 72 -2.43 12.88 -17.72
C GLY A 72 -1.65 14.18 -17.97
N HIS A 73 -2.33 15.33 -17.90
CA HIS A 73 -1.67 16.63 -18.06
C HIS A 73 -0.73 16.96 -16.89
N THR A 74 -1.13 16.62 -15.66
CA THR A 74 -0.29 16.81 -14.47
C THR A 74 0.94 15.90 -14.51
N LEU A 75 0.80 14.64 -14.94
CA LEU A 75 1.89 13.69 -15.12
C LEU A 75 2.83 14.11 -16.24
N LEU A 76 2.31 14.65 -17.36
CA LEU A 76 3.16 15.23 -18.40
C LEU A 76 4.03 16.36 -17.85
N LYS A 77 3.45 17.33 -17.13
CA LYS A 77 4.22 18.42 -16.49
C LYS A 77 5.27 17.88 -15.53
N SER A 78 4.93 16.83 -14.79
CA SER A 78 5.89 16.14 -13.91
C SER A 78 7.06 15.54 -14.69
N ALA A 79 6.80 14.93 -15.84
CA ALA A 79 7.82 14.35 -16.72
C ALA A 79 8.71 15.45 -17.35
N GLU A 80 8.11 16.53 -17.82
CA GLU A 80 8.81 17.72 -18.32
C GLU A 80 9.72 18.34 -17.26
N ALA A 81 9.27 18.36 -16.00
CA ALA A 81 10.03 18.84 -14.84
C ALA A 81 11.09 17.83 -14.34
N GLY A 82 11.28 16.69 -15.02
CA GLY A 82 12.40 15.78 -14.74
C GLY A 82 12.06 14.58 -13.85
N ASN A 83 10.79 14.33 -13.50
CA ASN A 83 10.43 13.15 -12.71
C ASN A 83 10.47 11.87 -13.56
N PRO A 84 11.38 10.91 -13.29
CA PRO A 84 11.50 9.73 -14.14
C PRO A 84 10.33 8.76 -14.07
N TRP A 85 9.64 8.67 -12.92
CA TRP A 85 8.47 7.80 -12.81
C TRP A 85 7.27 8.38 -13.58
N ALA A 86 7.14 9.70 -13.62
CA ALA A 86 6.19 10.36 -14.50
C ALA A 86 6.54 10.15 -15.98
N MET A 87 7.82 10.24 -16.35
CA MET A 87 8.27 9.92 -17.71
C MET A 87 7.88 8.49 -18.11
N LEU A 88 8.05 7.49 -17.24
CA LEU A 88 7.56 6.13 -17.50
C LEU A 88 6.05 6.08 -17.67
N MET A 89 5.28 6.80 -16.85
CA MET A 89 3.81 6.89 -17.04
C MET A 89 3.41 7.59 -18.34
N MET A 90 4.25 8.45 -18.89
CA MET A 90 4.04 9.13 -20.17
C MET A 90 4.66 8.38 -21.36
N SER A 91 5.18 7.16 -21.15
CA SER A 91 5.62 6.25 -22.20
C SER A 91 4.49 5.26 -22.55
N PRO A 92 4.06 5.18 -23.83
CA PRO A 92 3.01 4.25 -24.24
C PRO A 92 3.38 2.77 -24.05
N GLU A 93 4.67 2.43 -23.99
CA GLU A 93 5.11 1.04 -23.76
C GLU A 93 5.00 0.61 -22.29
N ASP A 94 5.01 1.57 -21.38
CA ASP A 94 4.90 1.33 -19.94
C ASP A 94 3.50 1.67 -19.39
N ASN A 95 2.65 2.32 -20.20
CA ASN A 95 1.31 2.76 -19.81
C ASN A 95 0.24 2.61 -20.91
N GLY A 96 -0.76 1.75 -20.65
CA GLY A 96 -1.92 1.56 -21.53
C GLY A 96 -2.95 2.71 -21.51
N TYR A 97 -2.93 3.58 -20.51
CA TYR A 97 -3.87 4.71 -20.42
C TYR A 97 -3.62 5.80 -21.46
N CYS A 98 -2.43 5.83 -22.07
CA CYS A 98 -2.08 6.78 -23.13
C CYS A 98 -3.09 6.77 -24.29
N GLY A 99 -3.35 5.59 -24.86
CA GLY A 99 -4.32 5.46 -25.94
C GLY A 99 -5.76 5.51 -25.45
N TYR A 100 -6.06 4.85 -24.33
CA TYR A 100 -7.44 4.74 -23.81
C TYR A 100 -8.02 6.08 -23.36
N LEU A 101 -7.23 6.92 -22.68
CA LEU A 101 -7.66 8.22 -22.16
C LEU A 101 -7.20 9.40 -23.03
N GLY A 102 -6.48 9.14 -24.13
CA GLY A 102 -5.95 10.18 -25.02
C GLY A 102 -4.90 11.07 -24.35
N TRP A 103 -4.10 10.54 -23.43
CA TRP A 103 -3.02 11.31 -22.82
C TRP A 103 -1.90 11.57 -23.85
N PRO A 104 -1.24 12.75 -23.78
CA PRO A 104 -0.18 13.14 -24.71
C PRO A 104 1.15 12.43 -24.41
N CYS A 105 1.16 11.11 -24.52
CA CYS A 105 2.33 10.27 -24.29
C CYS A 105 3.29 10.27 -25.48
N ASP A 106 4.56 10.04 -25.20
CA ASP A 106 5.63 9.99 -26.20
C ASP A 106 6.61 8.84 -25.86
N PRO A 107 6.94 7.94 -26.80
CA PRO A 107 7.87 6.83 -26.56
C PRO A 107 9.28 7.30 -26.14
N SER A 108 9.70 8.51 -26.52
CA SER A 108 11.01 9.07 -26.13
C SER A 108 11.16 9.29 -24.62
N TRP A 109 10.04 9.35 -23.88
CA TRP A 109 10.09 9.45 -22.42
C TRP A 109 10.75 8.24 -21.76
N ARG A 110 10.66 7.05 -22.37
CA ARG A 110 11.18 5.81 -21.77
C ARG A 110 12.70 5.85 -21.59
N ASP A 111 13.43 6.19 -22.64
CA ASP A 111 14.89 6.23 -22.60
C ASP A 111 15.40 7.34 -21.68
N LYS A 112 14.72 8.49 -21.67
CA LYS A 112 15.02 9.60 -20.76
C LYS A 112 14.77 9.20 -19.30
N ALA A 113 13.68 8.49 -19.03
CA ALA A 113 13.37 7.97 -17.71
C ALA A 113 14.47 7.02 -17.23
N PHE A 114 14.83 6.03 -18.05
CA PHE A 114 15.86 5.05 -17.70
C PHE A 114 17.24 5.64 -17.49
N SER A 115 17.61 6.67 -18.27
CA SER A 115 18.85 7.40 -18.07
C SER A 115 18.86 8.11 -16.71
N THR A 116 17.76 8.78 -16.37
CA THR A 116 17.60 9.48 -15.09
C THR A 116 17.58 8.50 -13.90
N LEU A 117 16.84 7.39 -14.03
CA LEU A 117 16.79 6.34 -13.00
C LEU A 117 18.15 5.69 -12.79
N GLN A 118 18.97 5.53 -13.83
CA GLN A 118 20.32 4.98 -13.68
C GLN A 118 21.17 5.88 -12.77
N VAL A 119 21.14 7.20 -12.97
CA VAL A 119 21.85 8.15 -12.11
C VAL A 119 21.38 8.05 -10.66
N LEU A 120 20.06 7.98 -10.43
CA LEU A 120 19.49 7.82 -9.08
C LEU A 120 19.89 6.48 -8.45
N ALA A 121 19.87 5.40 -9.23
CA ALA A 121 20.26 4.08 -8.77
C ALA A 121 21.75 4.01 -8.40
N ASP A 122 22.62 4.67 -9.18
CA ASP A 122 24.05 4.77 -8.90
C ASP A 122 24.32 5.55 -7.60
N GLN A 123 23.43 6.49 -7.25
CA GLN A 123 23.42 7.20 -5.96
C GLN A 123 22.79 6.38 -4.82
N GLY A 124 22.32 5.16 -5.08
CA GLY A 124 21.74 4.26 -4.09
C GLY A 124 20.25 4.49 -3.81
N ASN A 125 19.52 5.18 -4.69
CA ASN A 125 18.07 5.31 -4.58
C ASN A 125 17.40 3.95 -4.82
N GLY A 126 16.80 3.37 -3.79
CA GLY A 126 16.20 2.05 -3.85
C GLY A 126 14.98 1.96 -4.75
N ASN A 127 14.14 3.00 -4.79
CA ASN A 127 13.00 3.03 -5.73
C ASN A 127 13.49 2.98 -7.18
N ALA A 128 14.56 3.71 -7.53
CA ALA A 128 15.12 3.68 -8.86
C ALA A 128 15.73 2.31 -9.22
N ILE A 129 16.47 1.69 -8.28
CA ILE A 129 17.00 0.33 -8.43
C ILE A 129 15.88 -0.67 -8.70
N CYS A 130 14.83 -0.66 -7.88
CA CYS A 130 13.67 -1.52 -8.05
C CYS A 130 12.98 -1.27 -9.40
N THR A 131 12.71 -0.01 -9.76
CA THR A 131 12.08 0.34 -11.04
C THR A 131 12.88 -0.18 -12.23
N LEU A 132 14.21 0.00 -12.26
CA LEU A 132 15.06 -0.46 -13.36
C LEU A 132 15.02 -1.98 -13.52
N LEU A 133 15.12 -2.73 -12.41
CA LEU A 133 15.10 -4.18 -12.42
C LEU A 133 13.82 -4.75 -13.06
N TYR A 134 12.68 -4.10 -12.78
CA TYR A 134 11.39 -4.52 -13.33
C TYR A 134 11.10 -4.04 -14.75
N ARG A 135 11.51 -2.80 -15.09
CA ARG A 135 11.03 -2.11 -16.30
C ARG A 135 12.04 -2.06 -17.45
N LYS A 136 13.34 -2.03 -17.15
CA LYS A 136 14.40 -1.96 -18.17
C LYS A 136 14.93 -3.35 -18.55
N GLY A 137 14.86 -4.29 -17.61
CA GLY A 137 15.43 -5.62 -17.74
C GLY A 137 16.53 -5.86 -16.72
N LYS A 138 16.90 -7.13 -16.57
CA LYS A 138 17.86 -7.52 -15.54
C LYS A 138 19.30 -7.23 -16.00
N PRO A 139 20.15 -6.68 -15.12
CA PRO A 139 21.57 -6.48 -15.42
C PRO A 139 22.27 -7.79 -15.80
N TRP A 140 23.35 -7.71 -16.58
CA TRP A 140 24.06 -8.90 -17.07
C TRP A 140 24.48 -9.87 -15.95
N TRP A 141 24.84 -9.34 -14.78
CA TRP A 141 25.30 -10.15 -13.64
C TRP A 141 24.20 -11.04 -13.06
N THR A 142 22.93 -10.76 -13.35
CA THR A 142 21.81 -11.62 -12.94
C THR A 142 21.76 -12.93 -13.73
N TYR A 143 22.39 -12.99 -14.91
CA TYR A 143 22.48 -14.22 -15.71
C TYR A 143 23.61 -15.15 -15.24
N VAL A 144 24.50 -14.68 -14.37
CA VAL A 144 25.58 -15.50 -13.78
C VAL A 144 25.10 -16.03 -12.42
N PRO A 145 24.79 -17.33 -12.26
CA PRO A 145 24.07 -17.84 -11.09
C PRO A 145 24.67 -17.47 -9.72
N ILE A 146 26.01 -17.49 -9.61
CA ILE A 146 26.72 -17.18 -8.36
C ILE A 146 26.64 -15.67 -8.06
N LEU A 147 26.93 -14.83 -9.06
CA LEU A 147 26.87 -13.37 -8.91
C LEU A 147 25.43 -12.90 -8.67
N ASN A 148 24.45 -13.56 -9.28
CA ASN A 148 23.05 -13.21 -9.23
C ASN A 148 22.55 -13.11 -7.78
N LYS A 149 22.77 -14.16 -6.97
CA LYS A 149 22.31 -14.19 -5.57
C LYS A 149 23.17 -13.33 -4.64
N GLN A 150 24.50 -13.39 -4.79
CA GLN A 150 25.41 -12.67 -3.91
C GLN A 150 25.25 -11.15 -4.09
N ARG A 151 25.41 -10.66 -5.33
CA ARG A 151 25.38 -9.23 -5.62
C ARG A 151 24.00 -8.64 -5.40
N GLY A 152 22.94 -9.38 -5.71
CA GLY A 152 21.58 -8.94 -5.42
C GLY A 152 21.30 -8.88 -3.92
N GLY A 153 21.75 -9.86 -3.13
CA GLY A 153 21.67 -9.81 -1.67
C GLY A 153 22.37 -8.60 -1.06
N GLU A 154 23.62 -8.34 -1.48
CA GLU A 154 24.40 -7.16 -1.04
C GLU A 154 23.72 -5.84 -1.42
N LEU A 155 23.18 -5.76 -2.64
CA LEU A 155 22.45 -4.59 -3.14
C LEU A 155 21.19 -4.32 -2.32
N ALA A 156 20.39 -5.36 -2.05
CA ALA A 156 19.18 -5.26 -1.25
C ALA A 156 19.50 -4.86 0.18
N GLU A 157 20.50 -5.48 0.80
CA GLU A 157 20.92 -5.17 2.17
C GLU A 157 21.37 -3.71 2.32
N LYS A 158 22.20 -3.22 1.40
CA LYS A 158 22.63 -1.81 1.38
C LYS A 158 21.43 -0.86 1.29
N GLY A 159 20.49 -1.16 0.40
CA GLY A 159 19.30 -0.35 0.20
C GLY A 159 18.38 -0.31 1.42
N VAL A 160 18.09 -1.50 1.97
CA VAL A 160 17.28 -1.67 3.18
C VAL A 160 17.87 -0.90 4.37
N LYS A 161 19.19 -1.00 4.59
CA LYS A 161 19.89 -0.26 5.65
C LYS A 161 19.86 1.26 5.45
N ASN A 162 19.67 1.72 4.23
CA ASN A 162 19.50 3.14 3.88
C ASN A 162 18.03 3.60 3.89
N GLY A 163 17.10 2.78 4.39
CA GLY A 163 15.68 3.14 4.51
C GLY A 163 14.81 2.75 3.31
N TRP A 164 15.38 2.14 2.27
CA TRP A 164 14.61 1.67 1.11
C TRP A 164 14.03 0.28 1.37
N TYR A 165 13.05 0.18 2.28
CA TYR A 165 12.52 -1.10 2.75
C TYR A 165 11.90 -1.98 1.67
N SER A 166 11.36 -1.36 0.60
CA SER A 166 10.87 -2.08 -0.57
C SER A 166 11.94 -2.96 -1.24
N MET A 167 13.23 -2.67 -1.05
CA MET A 167 14.31 -3.49 -1.61
C MET A 167 14.41 -4.89 -1.00
N ALA A 168 13.79 -5.14 0.15
CA ALA A 168 13.65 -6.50 0.69
C ALA A 168 12.74 -7.40 -0.18
N SER A 169 11.83 -6.79 -0.94
CA SER A 169 10.75 -7.48 -1.64
C SER A 169 10.62 -7.14 -3.14
N CYS A 170 11.40 -6.19 -3.65
CA CYS A 170 11.27 -5.70 -5.03
C CYS A 170 11.94 -6.60 -6.08
N GLY A 171 11.87 -7.93 -5.92
CA GLY A 171 12.27 -8.90 -6.93
C GLY A 171 13.78 -8.98 -7.19
N ILE A 172 14.59 -8.40 -6.28
CA ILE A 172 16.04 -8.52 -6.31
C ILE A 172 16.41 -10.00 -6.06
N PRO A 173 17.23 -10.62 -6.93
CA PRO A 173 17.65 -12.00 -6.75
C PRO A 173 18.57 -12.12 -5.54
N MET A 174 18.24 -13.01 -4.61
CA MET A 174 19.07 -13.30 -3.43
C MET A 174 18.77 -14.71 -2.90
N SER A 175 19.54 -15.19 -1.92
CA SER A 175 19.19 -16.45 -1.23
C SER A 175 17.93 -16.26 -0.38
N ILE A 176 17.21 -17.35 -0.11
CA ILE A 176 16.00 -17.29 0.72
C ILE A 176 16.34 -16.86 2.15
N GLU A 177 17.49 -17.27 2.68
CA GLU A 177 17.99 -16.89 4.01
C GLU A 177 18.22 -15.38 4.09
N LYS A 178 18.92 -14.79 3.11
CA LYS A 178 19.14 -13.35 3.06
C LYS A 178 17.83 -12.59 2.87
N LYS A 179 16.89 -13.11 2.07
CA LYS A 179 15.56 -12.52 1.90
C LYS A 179 14.79 -12.48 3.22
N VAL A 180 14.71 -13.60 3.92
CA VAL A 180 14.02 -13.70 5.22
C VAL A 180 14.68 -12.79 6.25
N GLU A 181 16.01 -12.73 6.32
CA GLU A 181 16.76 -11.82 7.18
C GLU A 181 16.36 -10.35 6.95
N LEU A 182 16.37 -9.90 5.68
CA LEU A 182 16.02 -8.53 5.34
C LEU A 182 14.53 -8.23 5.59
N LEU A 183 13.64 -9.16 5.26
CA LEU A 183 12.20 -9.01 5.52
C LEU A 183 11.91 -8.92 7.02
N GLN A 184 12.54 -9.76 7.85
CA GLN A 184 12.42 -9.68 9.31
C GLN A 184 12.94 -8.35 9.84
N TYR A 185 14.08 -7.87 9.33
CA TYR A 185 14.63 -6.58 9.69
C TYR A 185 13.64 -5.44 9.40
N VAL A 186 13.11 -5.34 8.17
CA VAL A 186 12.18 -4.24 7.83
C VAL A 186 10.80 -4.41 8.45
N ALA A 187 10.34 -5.64 8.70
CA ALA A 187 9.13 -5.91 9.47
C ALA A 187 9.26 -5.35 10.90
N ALA A 188 10.42 -5.52 11.54
CA ALA A 188 10.71 -4.91 12.83
C ALA A 188 10.75 -3.37 12.80
N GLN A 189 10.98 -2.77 11.62
CA GLN A 189 10.87 -1.31 11.41
C GLN A 189 9.43 -0.86 11.07
N GLY A 190 8.44 -1.75 11.10
CA GLY A 190 7.05 -1.42 10.79
C GLY A 190 6.71 -1.41 9.29
N TYR A 191 7.52 -2.06 8.44
CA TYR A 191 7.19 -2.22 7.03
C TYR A 191 6.22 -3.39 6.83
N ALA A 192 4.92 -3.09 6.86
CA ALA A 192 3.85 -4.08 6.79
C ALA A 192 3.88 -5.01 5.55
N PRO A 193 4.28 -4.56 4.34
CA PRO A 193 4.40 -5.48 3.20
C PRO A 193 5.36 -6.65 3.44
N ALA A 194 6.44 -6.45 4.22
CA ALA A 194 7.36 -7.54 4.53
C ALA A 194 6.75 -8.57 5.49
N MET A 195 5.87 -8.15 6.41
CA MET A 195 5.14 -9.05 7.30
C MET A 195 4.24 -10.01 6.51
N VAL A 196 3.52 -9.50 5.50
CA VAL A 196 2.70 -10.33 4.61
C VAL A 196 3.57 -11.28 3.76
N GLU A 197 4.73 -10.82 3.30
CA GLU A 197 5.63 -11.68 2.53
C GLU A 197 6.27 -12.79 3.36
N LEU A 198 6.64 -12.51 4.62
CA LEU A 198 7.08 -13.54 5.58
C LEU A 198 5.99 -14.60 5.79
N TYR A 199 4.72 -14.17 5.94
CA TYR A 199 3.61 -15.11 6.00
C TYR A 199 3.53 -16.01 4.75
N TYR A 200 3.69 -15.45 3.55
CA TYR A 200 3.61 -16.24 2.32
C TYR A 200 4.79 -17.19 2.12
N ILE A 201 6.00 -16.81 2.52
CA ILE A 201 7.18 -17.67 2.45
C ILE A 201 6.95 -18.95 3.28
N ASP A 202 6.40 -18.78 4.49
CA ASP A 202 6.05 -19.90 5.37
C ASP A 202 4.88 -20.72 4.80
N TYR A 203 3.81 -20.05 4.36
CA TYR A 203 2.63 -20.70 3.78
C TYR A 203 2.95 -21.57 2.55
N ARG A 204 4.01 -21.25 1.81
CA ARG A 204 4.47 -22.01 0.63
C ARG A 204 5.52 -23.08 0.96
N ASP A 205 5.82 -23.27 2.24
CA ASP A 205 6.88 -24.16 2.71
C ASP A 205 8.27 -23.83 2.12
N GLU A 206 8.50 -22.56 1.74
CA GLU A 206 9.79 -22.10 1.17
C GLU A 206 10.84 -21.91 2.27
N TYR A 207 10.41 -21.49 3.46
CA TYR A 207 11.24 -21.33 4.65
C TYR A 207 10.37 -21.37 5.90
N ASN A 208 10.78 -22.12 6.93
CA ASN A 208 10.02 -22.22 8.18
C ASN A 208 10.15 -20.92 8.98
N ILE A 209 9.03 -20.19 9.13
CA ILE A 209 8.96 -18.94 9.89
C ILE A 209 8.02 -19.15 11.07
N LYS A 210 8.59 -19.18 12.27
CA LYS A 210 7.81 -19.34 13.51
C LYS A 210 6.79 -18.21 13.64
N ASN A 211 5.55 -18.58 13.98
CA ASN A 211 4.43 -17.66 14.21
C ASN A 211 4.14 -16.74 13.02
N SER A 212 4.31 -17.25 11.79
CA SER A 212 4.06 -16.51 10.55
C SER A 212 2.67 -15.86 10.47
N SER A 213 1.67 -16.47 11.10
CA SER A 213 0.30 -15.94 11.17
C SER A 213 0.15 -14.68 12.03
N ASP A 214 1.05 -14.44 13.00
CA ASP A 214 1.04 -13.22 13.81
C ASP A 214 1.50 -12.00 12.99
N PHE A 215 2.34 -12.20 11.97
CA PHE A 215 2.71 -11.13 11.03
C PHE A 215 1.51 -10.55 10.29
N LEU A 216 0.49 -11.37 9.95
CA LEU A 216 -0.72 -10.85 9.32
C LEU A 216 -1.49 -9.91 10.26
N LYS A 217 -1.60 -10.27 11.55
CA LYS A 217 -2.28 -9.43 12.55
C LYS A 217 -1.51 -8.14 12.82
N GLU A 218 -0.19 -8.21 12.84
CA GLU A 218 0.63 -7.02 13.03
C GLU A 218 0.60 -6.10 11.81
N SER A 219 0.69 -6.66 10.62
CA SER A 219 0.50 -5.94 9.36
C SER A 219 -0.87 -5.26 9.28
N LEU A 220 -1.91 -5.90 9.83
CA LEU A 220 -3.25 -5.34 9.93
C LEU A 220 -3.28 -4.13 10.86
N ARG A 221 -2.60 -4.17 12.01
CA ARG A 221 -2.49 -3.03 12.94
C ARG A 221 -1.77 -1.83 12.33
N LEU A 222 -0.90 -2.07 11.35
CA LEU A 222 -0.23 -1.04 10.56
C LEU A 222 -1.08 -0.51 9.38
N GLY A 223 -2.31 -1.01 9.23
CA GLY A 223 -3.26 -0.52 8.23
C GLY A 223 -3.14 -1.15 6.85
N TYR A 224 -2.34 -2.20 6.67
CA TYR A 224 -2.04 -2.70 5.32
C TYR A 224 -3.16 -3.59 4.74
N PRO A 225 -3.84 -3.21 3.64
CA PRO A 225 -5.03 -3.94 3.17
C PRO A 225 -4.79 -5.38 2.73
N SER A 226 -3.62 -5.70 2.18
CA SER A 226 -3.31 -7.07 1.76
C SER A 226 -3.32 -8.06 2.93
N SER A 227 -3.04 -7.61 4.16
CA SER A 227 -3.16 -8.45 5.35
C SER A 227 -4.62 -8.84 5.64
N VAL A 228 -5.57 -7.93 5.42
CA VAL A 228 -7.01 -8.18 5.57
C VAL A 228 -7.45 -9.22 4.56
N GLU A 229 -7.05 -9.09 3.29
CA GLU A 229 -7.39 -10.08 2.25
C GLU A 229 -6.92 -11.49 2.62
N ASN A 230 -5.71 -11.61 3.18
CA ASN A 230 -5.14 -12.88 3.60
C ASN A 230 -5.86 -13.49 4.82
N LEU A 231 -6.11 -12.68 5.86
CA LEU A 231 -6.88 -13.10 7.03
C LEU A 231 -8.29 -13.55 6.62
N LEU A 232 -8.91 -12.78 5.73
CA LEU A 232 -10.23 -13.07 5.21
C LEU A 232 -10.23 -14.33 4.33
N TYR A 233 -9.26 -14.51 3.44
CA TYR A 233 -9.11 -15.73 2.63
C TYR A 233 -8.98 -16.98 3.51
N ASN A 234 -8.17 -16.90 4.56
CA ASN A 234 -7.99 -17.99 5.53
C ASN A 234 -9.29 -18.30 6.27
N ALA A 235 -10.01 -17.28 6.73
CA ALA A 235 -11.25 -17.45 7.48
C ALA A 235 -12.41 -17.93 6.58
N ARG A 236 -12.48 -17.48 5.31
CA ARG A 236 -13.58 -17.74 4.38
C ARG A 236 -13.68 -19.18 3.87
N ARG A 237 -12.62 -19.98 3.98
CA ARG A 237 -12.63 -21.39 3.53
C ARG A 237 -13.79 -22.19 4.11
N LYS A 238 -14.26 -21.83 5.31
CA LYS A 238 -15.41 -22.46 5.97
C LYS A 238 -16.74 -21.84 5.59
N TYR A 239 -16.82 -20.51 5.51
CA TYR A 239 -18.01 -19.80 5.02
C TYR A 239 -18.53 -20.37 3.69
N PHE A 240 -17.63 -20.67 2.74
CA PHE A 240 -18.02 -21.23 1.43
C PHE A 240 -18.40 -22.72 1.45
N LYS A 241 -18.08 -23.46 2.52
CA LYS A 241 -18.45 -24.88 2.64
C LYS A 241 -19.87 -25.11 3.14
N ILE A 242 -20.51 -24.09 3.73
CA ILE A 242 -21.89 -24.18 4.24
C ILE A 242 -22.85 -24.12 3.06
N ASN A 243 -23.31 -25.26 2.56
CA ASN A 243 -24.23 -25.34 1.42
C ASN A 243 -25.57 -25.98 1.80
N GLU A 244 -25.58 -26.74 2.88
CA GLU A 244 -26.76 -27.39 3.45
C GLU A 244 -27.04 -26.90 4.88
N LEU A 245 -28.30 -27.04 5.32
CA LEU A 245 -28.71 -26.69 6.68
C LEU A 245 -28.01 -27.56 7.74
N SER A 246 -27.68 -28.81 7.39
CA SER A 246 -26.89 -29.74 8.20
C SER A 246 -25.47 -29.22 8.45
N ASP A 247 -24.82 -28.64 7.43
CA ASP A 247 -23.48 -28.06 7.54
C ASP A 247 -23.44 -27.01 8.65
N PHE A 248 -24.45 -26.14 8.69
CA PHE A 248 -24.57 -25.10 9.70
C PHE A 248 -24.88 -25.66 11.10
N ARG A 249 -25.84 -26.60 11.19
CA ARG A 249 -26.24 -27.19 12.47
C ARG A 249 -25.14 -28.00 13.13
N ASN A 250 -24.26 -28.60 12.33
CA ASN A 250 -23.16 -29.45 12.81
C ASN A 250 -21.84 -28.68 13.01
N MET A 251 -21.85 -27.35 12.92
CA MET A 251 -20.64 -26.54 13.11
C MET A 251 -20.09 -26.68 14.52
N THR A 252 -18.78 -26.89 14.60
CA THR A 252 -18.04 -26.80 15.86
C THR A 252 -17.93 -25.35 16.33
N GLU A 253 -17.72 -25.13 17.63
CA GLU A 253 -17.49 -23.79 18.19
C GLU A 253 -16.31 -23.06 17.51
N LYS A 254 -15.25 -23.79 17.17
CA LYS A 254 -14.11 -23.24 16.41
C LYS A 254 -14.54 -22.71 15.03
N GLU A 255 -15.49 -23.37 14.38
CA GLU A 255 -15.97 -22.93 13.07
C GLU A 255 -16.92 -21.75 13.16
N LYS A 256 -17.72 -21.65 14.24
CA LYS A 256 -18.53 -20.45 14.53
C LYS A 256 -17.66 -19.22 14.78
N LEU A 257 -16.60 -19.35 15.58
CA LEU A 257 -15.60 -18.29 15.76
C LEU A 257 -14.97 -17.86 14.41
N GLY A 258 -14.78 -18.82 13.50
CA GLY A 258 -14.33 -18.52 12.14
C GLY A 258 -15.31 -17.65 11.35
N LEU A 259 -16.63 -17.78 11.55
CA LEU A 259 -17.64 -16.90 10.92
C LEU A 259 -17.56 -15.48 11.48
N GLU A 260 -17.36 -15.33 12.78
CA GLU A 260 -17.15 -14.02 13.40
C GLU A 260 -15.93 -13.32 12.82
N ASP A 261 -14.80 -14.03 12.70
CA ASP A 261 -13.57 -13.53 12.08
C ASP A 261 -13.80 -13.11 10.62
N VAL A 262 -14.49 -13.95 9.83
CA VAL A 262 -14.84 -13.64 8.44
C VAL A 262 -15.63 -12.34 8.36
N TYR A 263 -16.64 -12.17 9.22
CA TYR A 263 -17.46 -10.97 9.22
C TYR A 263 -16.65 -9.74 9.66
N TYR A 264 -15.89 -9.85 10.75
CA TYR A 264 -15.00 -8.81 11.28
C TYR A 264 -14.00 -8.31 10.22
N TYR A 265 -13.27 -9.21 9.56
CA TYR A 265 -12.30 -8.82 8.53
C TYR A 265 -12.98 -8.28 7.26
N SER A 266 -14.22 -8.71 6.97
CA SER A 266 -14.99 -8.14 5.86
C SER A 266 -15.36 -6.67 6.11
N LEU A 267 -15.69 -6.31 7.35
CA LEU A 267 -15.98 -4.93 7.76
C LEU A 267 -14.74 -4.05 7.68
N ILE A 268 -13.60 -4.52 8.22
CA ILE A 268 -12.33 -3.80 8.13
C ILE A 268 -11.93 -3.59 6.68
N GLY A 269 -11.97 -4.66 5.89
CA GLY A 269 -11.48 -4.59 4.52
C GLY A 269 -12.28 -3.63 3.65
N LYS A 270 -13.60 -3.50 3.89
CA LYS A 270 -14.43 -2.46 3.26
C LYS A 270 -13.85 -1.07 3.50
N GLU A 271 -13.54 -0.72 4.74
CA GLU A 271 -12.96 0.59 5.08
C GLU A 271 -11.54 0.76 4.54
N PHE A 272 -10.85 -0.34 4.25
CA PHE A 272 -9.52 -0.35 3.63
C PHE A 272 -9.59 -0.35 2.09
N GLY A 273 -10.77 -0.09 1.50
CA GLY A 273 -10.96 0.03 0.05
C GLY A 273 -11.07 -1.30 -0.70
N LEU A 274 -11.19 -2.41 0.01
CA LEU A 274 -11.45 -3.71 -0.61
C LEU A 274 -12.95 -3.78 -0.95
N ASN A 275 -13.27 -3.48 -2.20
CA ASN A 275 -14.63 -3.59 -2.72
C ASN A 275 -15.00 -5.08 -2.94
N ASN A 276 -16.29 -5.41 -2.87
CA ASN A 276 -16.83 -6.76 -3.11
C ASN A 276 -16.43 -7.85 -2.09
N ILE A 277 -15.94 -7.48 -0.91
CA ILE A 277 -15.59 -8.43 0.14
C ILE A 277 -16.52 -8.42 1.37
N ILE A 278 -17.54 -7.55 1.39
CA ILE A 278 -18.56 -7.63 2.44
C ILE A 278 -19.33 -8.95 2.25
N LEU A 279 -19.38 -9.76 3.30
CA LEU A 279 -20.15 -10.99 3.27
C LEU A 279 -21.48 -10.80 3.95
N ASN A 280 -22.53 -11.25 3.27
CA ASN A 280 -23.85 -11.33 3.85
C ASN A 280 -23.91 -12.53 4.80
N MET A 281 -24.12 -12.29 6.09
CA MET A 281 -24.26 -13.37 7.08
C MET A 281 -25.59 -14.12 6.96
N ASN A 282 -26.54 -13.62 6.16
CA ASN A 282 -27.71 -14.38 5.75
C ASN A 282 -27.40 -15.13 4.45
N LYS A 283 -27.26 -16.45 4.54
CA LYS A 283 -26.84 -17.29 3.43
C LYS A 283 -27.97 -18.23 2.99
N PRO A 284 -28.30 -18.32 1.69
CA PRO A 284 -29.19 -19.35 1.19
C PRO A 284 -28.48 -20.71 1.23
N VAL A 285 -29.10 -21.69 1.89
CA VAL A 285 -28.61 -23.08 1.99
C VAL A 285 -29.73 -24.05 1.67
N LYS A 286 -29.42 -25.29 1.29
CA LYS A 286 -30.43 -26.33 1.02
C LYS A 286 -30.86 -27.02 2.30
N ASN A 287 -32.16 -27.23 2.49
CA ASN A 287 -32.68 -28.12 3.53
C ASN A 287 -32.66 -29.60 3.08
N SER A 288 -33.15 -30.51 3.91
CA SER A 288 -33.24 -31.95 3.62
C SER A 288 -34.11 -32.31 2.42
N GLU A 289 -34.97 -31.39 1.97
CA GLU A 289 -35.86 -31.53 0.81
C GLU A 289 -35.26 -30.90 -0.45
N GLY A 290 -34.04 -30.35 -0.38
CA GLY A 290 -33.37 -29.66 -1.48
C GLY A 290 -33.87 -28.24 -1.74
N VAL A 291 -34.76 -27.71 -0.90
CA VAL A 291 -35.29 -26.35 -0.99
C VAL A 291 -34.32 -25.35 -0.36
N PHE A 292 -34.12 -24.20 -1.01
CA PHE A 292 -33.32 -23.13 -0.44
C PHE A 292 -34.05 -22.44 0.71
N VAL A 293 -33.38 -22.38 1.86
CA VAL A 293 -33.81 -21.63 3.03
C VAL A 293 -32.73 -20.61 3.38
N LEU A 294 -33.15 -19.42 3.82
CA LEU A 294 -32.22 -18.39 4.27
C LEU A 294 -31.84 -18.68 5.73
N VAL A 295 -30.55 -18.87 6.00
CA VAL A 295 -30.02 -19.09 7.34
C VAL A 295 -29.18 -17.89 7.76
N SER A 296 -29.45 -17.38 8.96
CA SER A 296 -28.60 -16.39 9.60
C SER A 296 -27.43 -17.11 10.26
N LEU A 297 -26.23 -16.92 9.71
CA LEU A 297 -25.00 -17.55 10.17
C LEU A 297 -24.48 -16.92 11.47
N LEU A 298 -24.90 -15.69 11.77
CA LEU A 298 -24.65 -14.96 13.00
C LEU A 298 -25.94 -14.25 13.40
N SER A 299 -26.32 -14.30 14.67
CA SER A 299 -27.44 -13.56 15.23
C SER A 299 -27.24 -12.04 15.12
N SER A 300 -28.32 -11.28 15.27
CA SER A 300 -28.24 -9.81 15.26
C SER A 300 -27.36 -9.26 16.38
N GLU A 301 -27.36 -9.90 17.56
CA GLU A 301 -26.54 -9.49 18.70
C GLU A 301 -25.04 -9.75 18.44
N GLU A 302 -24.69 -10.92 17.88
CA GLU A 302 -23.32 -11.22 17.47
C GLU A 302 -22.81 -10.25 16.41
N GLN A 303 -23.64 -9.94 15.40
CA GLN A 303 -23.27 -8.98 14.37
C GLN A 303 -23.00 -7.58 14.94
N LEU A 304 -23.89 -7.08 15.81
CA LEU A 304 -23.70 -5.77 16.47
C LEU A 304 -22.43 -5.72 17.30
N SER A 305 -22.15 -6.78 18.08
CA SER A 305 -20.92 -6.89 18.88
C SER A 305 -19.65 -6.84 18.00
N ILE A 306 -19.68 -7.55 16.86
CA ILE A 306 -18.55 -7.56 15.90
C ILE A 306 -18.40 -6.20 15.21
N GLU A 307 -19.49 -5.54 14.84
CA GLU A 307 -19.48 -4.20 14.25
C GLU A 307 -18.89 -3.16 15.22
N GLU A 308 -19.24 -3.21 16.51
CA GLU A 308 -18.66 -2.34 17.54
C GLU A 308 -17.16 -2.59 17.71
N LYS A 309 -16.74 -3.86 17.72
CA LYS A 309 -15.31 -4.24 17.77
C LYS A 309 -14.55 -3.71 16.55
N ALA A 310 -15.11 -3.86 15.35
CA ALA A 310 -14.51 -3.35 14.10
C ALA A 310 -14.41 -1.83 14.14
N LYS A 311 -15.47 -1.13 14.55
CA LYS A 311 -15.49 0.33 14.69
C LYS A 311 -14.43 0.83 15.68
N LYS A 312 -14.25 0.16 16.81
CA LYS A 312 -13.19 0.49 17.79
C LYS A 312 -11.79 0.33 17.18
N PHE A 313 -11.55 -0.76 16.46
CA PHE A 313 -10.28 -0.99 15.77
C PHE A 313 -10.00 0.10 14.71
N LEU A 314 -10.98 0.40 13.87
CA LEU A 314 -10.88 1.42 12.81
C LEU A 314 -10.73 2.84 13.35
N GLY A 315 -11.19 3.11 14.57
CA GLY A 315 -10.92 4.37 15.27
C GLY A 315 -9.44 4.55 15.65
N GLN A 316 -8.66 3.48 15.70
CA GLN A 316 -7.24 3.48 16.08
C GLN A 316 -6.30 3.25 14.89
N VAL A 317 -6.78 2.53 13.87
CA VAL A 317 -5.98 2.12 12.71
C VAL A 317 -6.57 2.71 11.44
N LYS A 318 -5.77 3.51 10.74
CA LYS A 318 -6.08 3.99 9.39
C LYS A 318 -5.51 3.02 8.36
N PRO A 319 -6.14 2.88 7.18
CA PRO A 319 -5.51 2.17 6.07
C PRO A 319 -4.15 2.79 5.73
N ASN A 320 -3.24 1.99 5.22
CA ASN A 320 -1.94 2.41 4.72
C ASN A 320 -1.51 1.50 3.57
N LEU A 321 -1.44 2.04 2.36
CA LEU A 321 -1.13 1.27 1.16
C LEU A 321 0.36 0.94 0.99
N PHE A 322 1.26 1.64 1.72
CA PHE A 322 2.72 1.53 1.57
C PHE A 322 3.21 1.70 0.12
N LEU A 323 2.53 2.50 -0.69
CA LEU A 323 2.94 2.77 -2.06
C LEU A 323 4.08 3.78 -2.10
N SER A 324 5.00 3.56 -3.05
CA SER A 324 6.10 4.45 -3.39
C SER A 324 6.14 4.66 -4.91
N GLU A 325 7.05 5.50 -5.39
CA GLU A 325 7.20 5.76 -6.83
C GLU A 325 7.59 4.50 -7.61
N SER A 326 8.23 3.53 -6.95
CA SER A 326 8.58 2.23 -7.56
C SER A 326 7.44 1.22 -7.58
N SER A 327 6.30 1.52 -6.93
CA SER A 327 5.14 0.63 -6.94
C SER A 327 4.63 0.39 -8.36
N ASN A 328 4.01 -0.77 -8.57
CA ASN A 328 3.43 -1.11 -9.86
C ASN A 328 2.42 0.00 -10.28
N MET A 329 2.44 0.36 -11.56
CA MET A 329 1.56 1.41 -12.07
C MET A 329 0.07 1.09 -11.87
N ASN A 330 -0.35 -0.16 -12.02
CA ASN A 330 -1.73 -0.57 -11.73
C ASN A 330 -2.07 -0.39 -10.26
N ALA A 331 -1.09 -0.58 -9.36
CA ALA A 331 -1.28 -0.27 -7.95
C ALA A 331 -1.38 1.24 -7.75
N LEU A 332 -0.56 2.07 -8.39
CA LEU A 332 -0.64 3.54 -8.26
C LEU A 332 -1.94 4.12 -8.85
N LEU A 333 -2.38 3.61 -10.00
CA LEU A 333 -3.53 4.08 -10.77
C LEU A 333 -4.78 3.21 -10.58
N ASN A 334 -4.94 2.56 -9.43
CA ASN A 334 -6.17 1.82 -9.10
C ASN A 334 -7.24 2.81 -8.58
N PRO A 335 -8.34 3.04 -9.33
CA PRO A 335 -9.39 3.98 -8.94
C PRO A 335 -10.14 3.60 -7.67
#